data_AF-L1IRB1-F1
#
_entry.id   AF-L1IRB1-F1
#
_cell.length_a   1.000
_cell.length_b   1.000
_cell.length_c   1.000
_cell.angle_alpha   90.00
_cell.angle_beta   90.00
_cell.angle_gamma   90.00
#
_symmetry.space_group_name_H-M   'P 1'
#
loop_
_entity.id
_entity.type
_entity.pdbx_description
1 polymer ?
#
loop_
_entity_poly.entity_id
_entity_poly.type
_entity_poly.pdbx_seq_one_letter_code
_entity_poly.pdbx_strand_id
1 'polypeptide(L)'
;MWEDYARPIVQHLKLQIRLNLKRRVVEIRTCDFTTDASALTRAAEYTQAFMTGFSLQDATAMLRLDGLYMESFEITDIKRLKSTRTRVVVADKKVHVMGSVDSIQHAKNVISDLVLGRPTARANKKLSAIATRYKREL
;
A
#
# COMPACT_ATOMS: atom_id res chain seq x y z
N MET A 1 -0.92 -17.14 14.00
CA MET A 1 -0.13 -16.03 13.41
C MET A 1 0.54 -16.42 12.10
N TRP A 2 1.52 -17.35 12.07
CA TRP A 2 2.12 -17.80 10.80
C TRP A 2 1.10 -18.50 9.90
N GLU A 3 0.30 -19.41 10.46
CA GLU A 3 -0.73 -20.13 9.70
C GLU A 3 -1.75 -19.19 9.06
N ASP A 4 -2.19 -18.16 9.78
CA ASP A 4 -3.15 -17.17 9.27
C ASP A 4 -2.56 -16.33 8.13
N TYR A 5 -1.24 -16.08 8.16
CA TYR A 5 -0.51 -15.40 7.08
C TYR A 5 -0.24 -16.32 5.87
N ALA A 6 0.14 -17.58 6.11
CA ALA A 6 0.43 -18.52 5.04
C ALA A 6 -0.84 -19.02 4.33
N ARG A 7 -1.97 -19.10 5.06
CA ARG A 7 -3.22 -19.67 4.59
C ARG A 7 -3.75 -19.00 3.31
N PRO A 8 -3.85 -17.65 3.19
CA PRO A 8 -4.29 -17.01 1.95
C PRO A 8 -3.43 -17.37 0.73
N ILE A 9 -2.10 -17.46 0.89
CA ILE A 9 -1.17 -17.81 -0.20
C ILE A 9 -1.40 -19.25 -0.67
N VAL A 10 -1.58 -20.18 0.27
CA VAL A 10 -1.82 -21.59 -0.09
C VAL A 10 -3.23 -21.80 -0.63
N GLN A 11 -4.24 -21.22 0.00
CA GLN A 11 -5.65 -21.53 -0.32
C GLN A 11 -6.16 -20.77 -1.53
N HIS A 12 -5.87 -19.47 -1.64
CA HIS A 12 -6.39 -18.63 -2.74
C HIS A 12 -5.48 -18.65 -3.95
N LEU A 13 -4.16 -18.57 -3.76
CA LEU A 13 -3.19 -18.49 -4.87
C LEU A 13 -2.62 -19.85 -5.29
N LYS A 14 -2.89 -20.91 -4.52
CA LYS A 14 -2.36 -22.27 -4.76
C LYS A 14 -0.85 -22.29 -4.89
N LEU A 15 -0.16 -21.55 -4.02
CA LEU A 15 1.30 -21.50 -3.97
C LEU A 15 1.83 -22.27 -2.77
N GLN A 16 3.10 -22.67 -2.86
CA GLN A 16 3.83 -23.22 -1.72
C GLN A 16 4.65 -22.12 -1.05
N ILE A 17 4.62 -22.09 0.28
CA ILE A 17 5.30 -21.08 1.10
C ILE A 17 6.12 -21.73 2.20
N ARG A 18 7.31 -21.18 2.46
CA ARG A 18 8.20 -21.58 3.54
C ARG A 18 8.83 -20.37 4.22
N LEU A 19 8.93 -20.42 5.55
CA LEU A 19 9.70 -19.45 6.33
C LEU A 19 11.08 -20.00 6.65
N ASN A 20 12.13 -19.32 6.18
CA ASN A 20 13.50 -19.61 6.56
C ASN A 20 13.93 -18.72 7.72
N LEU A 21 13.87 -19.24 8.95
CA LEU A 21 14.16 -18.46 10.16
C LEU A 21 15.63 -18.02 10.27
N LYS A 22 16.57 -18.80 9.72
CA LYS A 22 18.01 -18.43 9.74
C LYS A 22 18.30 -17.24 8.86
N ARG A 23 17.71 -17.22 7.65
CA ARG A 23 17.86 -16.12 6.70
C ARG A 23 16.85 -14.98 6.92
N ARG A 24 15.82 -15.23 7.74
CA ARG A 24 14.66 -14.34 7.96
C ARG A 24 13.95 -13.98 6.65
N VAL A 25 13.81 -14.96 5.77
CA VAL A 25 13.21 -14.81 4.43
C VAL A 25 12.00 -15.72 4.29
N VAL A 26 10.97 -15.20 3.63
CA VAL A 26 9.82 -15.97 3.14
C VAL A 26 10.11 -16.42 1.72
N GLU A 27 10.08 -17.72 1.48
CA GLU A 27 10.29 -18.34 0.18
C GLU A 27 8.93 -18.79 -0.37
N ILE A 28 8.58 -18.37 -1.60
CA ILE A 28 7.31 -18.67 -2.25
C ILE A 28 7.61 -19.27 -3.63
N ARG A 29 6.91 -20.36 -3.97
CA ARG A 29 7.05 -21.02 -5.27
C ARG A 29 5.71 -21.50 -5.81
N THR A 30 5.63 -21.63 -7.12
CA THR A 30 4.51 -22.30 -7.79
C THR A 30 4.54 -23.80 -7.53
N CYS A 31 3.40 -24.44 -7.73
CA CYS A 31 3.26 -25.90 -7.75
C CYS A 31 2.29 -26.30 -8.86
N ASP A 32 2.07 -27.60 -9.03
CA ASP A 32 1.21 -28.14 -10.10
C ASP A 32 -0.24 -27.66 -10.02
N PHE A 33 -0.67 -27.15 -8.86
CA PHE A 33 -2.01 -26.58 -8.65
C PHE A 33 -2.09 -25.08 -8.96
N THR A 34 -0.96 -24.41 -9.17
CA THR A 34 -0.93 -22.98 -9.52
C THR A 34 -1.32 -22.80 -10.99
N THR A 35 -2.50 -22.26 -11.24
CA THR A 35 -3.00 -22.02 -12.61
C THR A 35 -2.72 -20.60 -13.10
N ASP A 36 -2.69 -19.63 -12.18
CA ASP A 36 -2.53 -18.22 -12.51
C ASP A 36 -1.05 -17.80 -12.51
N ALA A 37 -0.60 -17.25 -13.64
CA ALA A 37 0.74 -16.73 -13.81
C ALA A 37 1.05 -15.51 -12.92
N SER A 38 0.03 -14.72 -12.55
CA SER A 38 0.20 -13.55 -11.69
C SER A 38 0.25 -13.88 -10.19
N ALA A 39 0.03 -15.15 -9.82
CA ALA A 39 -0.06 -15.59 -8.43
C ALA A 39 1.19 -15.24 -7.62
N LEU A 40 2.39 -15.44 -8.19
CA LEU A 40 3.65 -15.09 -7.50
C LEU A 40 3.77 -13.59 -7.23
N THR A 41 3.40 -12.75 -8.20
CA THR A 41 3.41 -11.29 -8.05
C THR A 41 2.47 -10.86 -6.94
N ARG A 42 1.22 -11.37 -6.96
CA ARG A 42 0.22 -11.07 -5.92
C ARG A 42 0.67 -11.54 -4.53
N ALA A 43 1.32 -12.71 -4.44
CA ALA A 43 1.88 -13.19 -3.18
C ALA A 43 3.03 -12.32 -2.66
N ALA A 44 3.86 -11.79 -3.57
CA ALA A 44 4.93 -10.85 -3.24
C ALA A 44 4.36 -9.52 -2.71
N GLU A 45 3.35 -8.95 -3.38
CA GLU A 45 2.68 -7.72 -2.95
C GLU A 45 2.00 -7.88 -1.58
N TYR A 46 1.29 -8.99 -1.37
CA TYR A 46 0.72 -9.36 -0.07
C TYR A 46 1.77 -9.44 1.04
N THR A 47 2.89 -10.11 0.75
CA THR A 47 4.01 -10.25 1.70
C THR A 47 4.63 -8.89 2.01
N GLN A 48 4.84 -8.07 0.99
CA GLN A 48 5.39 -6.73 1.14
C GLN A 48 4.46 -5.85 1.99
N ALA A 49 3.15 -5.85 1.76
CA ALA A 49 2.21 -5.08 2.56
C ALA A 49 2.25 -5.48 4.05
N PHE A 50 2.26 -6.78 4.33
CA PHE A 50 2.41 -7.26 5.70
C PHE A 50 3.74 -6.83 6.33
N MET A 51 4.85 -6.93 5.59
CA MET A 51 6.18 -6.49 6.07
C MET A 51 6.28 -4.98 6.29
N THR A 52 5.57 -4.17 5.51
CA THR A 52 5.50 -2.71 5.70
C THR A 52 4.62 -2.29 6.88
N GLY A 53 3.93 -3.23 7.52
CA GLY A 53 3.14 -3.01 8.74
C GLY A 53 1.64 -2.86 8.54
N PHE A 54 1.11 -3.14 7.34
CA PHE A 54 -0.35 -3.26 7.17
C PHE A 54 -0.87 -4.47 7.95
N SER A 55 -2.14 -4.38 8.39
CA SER A 55 -2.75 -5.49 9.10
C SER A 55 -2.88 -6.71 8.17
N LEU A 56 -2.91 -7.90 8.77
CA LEU A 56 -3.13 -9.13 8.02
C LEU A 56 -4.44 -9.12 7.23
N GLN A 57 -5.47 -8.45 7.76
CA GLN A 57 -6.78 -8.32 7.10
C GLN A 57 -6.67 -7.44 5.85
N ASP A 58 -6.00 -6.29 5.93
CA ASP A 58 -5.81 -5.37 4.81
C ASP A 58 -4.97 -6.01 3.70
N ALA A 59 -3.87 -6.67 4.07
CA ALA A 59 -3.06 -7.42 3.11
C ALA A 59 -3.89 -8.53 2.44
N THR A 60 -4.70 -9.27 3.20
CA THR A 60 -5.57 -10.32 2.64
C THR A 60 -6.63 -9.75 1.71
N ALA A 61 -7.11 -8.52 1.95
CA ALA A 61 -8.04 -7.85 1.06
C ALA A 61 -7.43 -7.59 -0.32
N MET A 62 -6.13 -7.28 -0.42
CA MET A 62 -5.44 -7.12 -1.71
C MET A 62 -5.46 -8.40 -2.56
N LEU A 63 -5.44 -9.59 -1.94
CA LEU A 63 -5.54 -10.85 -2.66
C LEU A 63 -6.96 -11.16 -3.16
N ARG A 64 -7.97 -10.48 -2.60
CA ARG A 64 -9.39 -10.72 -2.88
C ARG A 64 -10.02 -9.68 -3.81
N LEU A 65 -9.46 -8.46 -3.85
CA LEU A 65 -10.02 -7.32 -4.57
C LEU A 65 -9.05 -6.86 -5.66
N ASP A 66 -9.40 -7.06 -6.92
CA ASP A 66 -8.56 -6.75 -8.09
C ASP A 66 -8.29 -5.24 -8.31
N GLY A 67 -8.90 -4.36 -7.50
CA GLY A 67 -8.75 -2.91 -7.57
C GLY A 67 -7.94 -2.28 -6.44
N LEU A 68 -7.34 -3.09 -5.55
CA LEU A 68 -6.62 -2.60 -4.39
C LEU A 68 -5.11 -2.70 -4.60
N TYR A 69 -4.44 -1.56 -4.61
CA TYR A 69 -3.00 -1.45 -4.86
C TYR A 69 -2.29 -0.89 -3.64
N MET A 70 -1.04 -1.27 -3.44
CA MET A 70 -0.14 -0.63 -2.49
C MET A 70 0.91 0.17 -3.25
N GLU A 71 1.06 1.44 -2.89
CA GLU A 71 2.10 2.30 -3.45
C GLU A 71 2.99 2.88 -2.36
N SER A 72 4.29 2.94 -2.65
CA SER A 72 5.30 3.50 -1.76
C SER A 72 5.90 4.74 -2.39
N PHE A 73 5.99 5.84 -1.64
CA PHE A 73 6.64 7.06 -2.11
C PHE A 73 7.53 7.68 -1.03
N GLU A 74 8.58 8.38 -1.46
CA GLU A 74 9.44 9.13 -0.56
C GLU A 74 8.88 10.54 -0.35
N ILE A 75 9.00 11.05 0.87
CA ILE A 75 8.54 12.42 1.18
C ILE A 75 9.27 13.48 0.35
N THR A 76 10.50 13.21 -0.08
CA THR A 76 11.31 14.08 -0.92
C THR A 76 10.82 14.21 -2.36
N ASP A 77 10.11 13.20 -2.87
CA ASP A 77 9.60 13.17 -4.25
C ASP A 77 8.32 14.03 -4.41
N ILE A 78 7.74 14.46 -3.29
CA ILE A 78 6.38 15.00 -3.24
C ILE A 78 6.23 16.40 -3.84
N LYS A 79 7.31 17.16 -4.05
CA LYS A 79 7.39 18.33 -4.95
C LYS A 79 8.71 19.06 -4.71
N ARG A 80 9.67 18.88 -5.61
CA ARG A 80 10.69 19.91 -5.88
C ARG A 80 10.04 21.06 -6.64
N LEU A 81 9.27 21.92 -5.97
CA LEU A 81 8.75 23.16 -6.57
C LEU A 81 8.99 24.35 -5.64
N LYS A 82 9.54 25.40 -6.28
CA LYS A 82 10.04 26.68 -5.76
C LYS A 82 9.06 27.40 -4.82
N SER A 83 9.63 28.29 -4.00
CA SER A 83 8.99 29.45 -3.33
C SER A 83 8.73 29.36 -1.82
N THR A 84 9.75 29.02 -1.03
CA THR A 84 9.99 29.67 0.28
C THR A 84 11.50 29.72 0.51
N ARG A 85 12.03 30.83 1.07
CA ARG A 85 13.46 30.98 1.41
C ARG A 85 13.85 30.16 2.66
N THR A 86 13.30 28.95 2.80
CA THR A 86 13.57 28.04 3.91
C THR A 86 13.63 26.62 3.38
N ARG A 87 14.73 25.91 3.64
CA ARG A 87 14.93 24.50 3.27
C ARG A 87 14.77 23.62 4.50
N VAL A 88 13.64 22.92 4.61
CA VAL A 88 13.47 21.81 5.56
C VAL A 88 13.50 20.53 4.74
N VAL A 89 14.48 19.67 4.99
CA VAL A 89 14.61 18.35 4.38
C VAL A 89 14.20 17.32 5.42
N VAL A 90 13.10 16.62 5.18
CA VAL A 90 12.76 15.41 5.94
C VAL A 90 13.45 14.26 5.23
N ALA A 91 14.49 13.73 5.86
CA ALA A 91 15.22 12.58 5.34
C ALA A 91 14.52 11.26 5.76
N ASP A 92 14.43 10.35 4.80
CA ASP A 92 14.38 8.90 5.02
C ASP A 92 13.07 8.29 5.61
N LYS A 93 11.90 8.81 5.23
CA LYS A 93 10.62 8.16 5.54
C LYS A 93 9.85 7.84 4.26
N LYS A 94 9.84 6.57 3.88
CA LYS A 94 8.91 6.03 2.87
C LYS A 94 7.52 5.94 3.48
N VAL A 95 6.52 6.40 2.74
CA VAL A 95 5.11 6.30 3.11
C VAL A 95 4.47 5.25 2.21
N HIS A 96 3.79 4.29 2.83
CA HIS A 96 3.04 3.25 2.13
C HIS A 96 1.54 3.57 2.24
N VAL A 97 0.84 3.58 1.10
CA VAL A 97 -0.60 3.84 1.03
C VAL A 97 -1.24 2.72 0.23
N MET A 98 -2.40 2.25 0.70
CA MET A 98 -3.19 1.22 0.03
C MET A 98 -4.56 1.77 -0.36
N GLY A 99 -5.05 1.45 -1.56
CA GLY A 99 -6.33 1.95 -2.05
C GLY A 99 -6.54 1.72 -3.55
N SER A 100 -7.64 2.26 -4.09
CA SER A 100 -7.77 2.44 -5.54
C SER A 100 -6.78 3.49 -6.05
N VAL A 101 -6.44 3.44 -7.33
CA VAL A 101 -5.49 4.38 -7.96
C VAL A 101 -5.86 5.84 -7.66
N ASP A 102 -7.15 6.18 -7.83
CA ASP A 102 -7.64 7.53 -7.56
C ASP A 102 -7.49 7.90 -6.08
N SER A 103 -7.84 6.98 -5.17
CA SER A 103 -7.77 7.22 -3.73
C SER A 103 -6.32 7.41 -3.27
N ILE A 104 -5.39 6.62 -3.80
CA ILE A 104 -3.94 6.74 -3.54
C ILE A 104 -3.45 8.11 -4.01
N GLN A 105 -3.83 8.55 -5.22
CA GLN A 105 -3.40 9.86 -5.74
C GLN A 105 -3.94 11.01 -4.89
N HIS A 106 -5.18 10.93 -4.43
CA HIS A 106 -5.77 11.93 -3.54
C HIS A 106 -5.08 11.95 -2.17
N ALA A 107 -4.82 10.78 -1.58
CA ALA A 107 -4.11 10.66 -0.31
C ALA A 107 -2.70 11.28 -0.40
N LYS A 108 -1.94 10.96 -1.45
CA LYS A 108 -0.63 11.57 -1.73
C LYS A 108 -0.68 13.09 -1.80
N ASN A 109 -1.67 13.63 -2.52
CA ASN A 109 -1.85 15.08 -2.65
C ASN A 109 -2.15 15.74 -1.30
N VAL A 110 -2.94 15.10 -0.44
CA VAL A 110 -3.26 15.62 0.90
C VAL A 110 -2.05 15.54 1.81
N ILE A 111 -1.35 14.41 1.84
CA ILE A 111 -0.12 14.23 2.62
C ILE A 111 0.93 15.26 2.19
N SER A 112 1.05 15.52 0.88
CA SER A 112 1.88 16.60 0.32
C SER A 112 1.52 17.97 0.87
N ASP A 113 0.24 18.33 0.80
CA ASP A 113 -0.25 19.62 1.27
C ASP A 113 0.05 19.79 2.77
N LEU A 114 -0.12 18.74 3.58
CA LEU A 114 0.14 18.73 5.02
C LEU A 114 1.64 18.88 5.34
N VAL A 115 2.50 18.09 4.69
CA VAL A 115 3.97 18.15 4.89
C VAL A 115 4.53 19.51 4.50
N LEU A 116 3.98 20.13 3.46
CA LEU A 116 4.38 21.47 3.02
C LEU A 116 3.78 22.61 3.88
N GLY A 117 3.12 22.28 5.00
CA GLY A 117 2.59 23.27 5.95
C GLY A 117 1.35 24.01 5.47
N ARG A 118 0.62 23.48 4.47
CA ARG A 118 -0.65 24.09 4.05
C ARG A 118 -1.71 23.92 5.15
N PRO A 119 -2.60 24.90 5.36
CA PRO A 119 -3.61 24.84 6.42
C PRO A 119 -4.47 23.56 6.34
N THR A 120 -4.53 22.81 7.46
CA THR A 120 -5.29 21.57 7.62
C THR A 120 -6.78 21.74 7.28
N ALA A 121 -7.34 22.92 7.51
CA ALA A 121 -8.72 23.26 7.14
C ALA A 121 -8.99 23.10 5.62
N ARG A 122 -8.03 23.46 4.75
CA ARG A 122 -8.17 23.28 3.29
C ARG A 122 -8.03 21.82 2.88
N ALA A 123 -7.14 21.07 3.53
CA ALA A 123 -6.97 19.63 3.30
C ALA A 123 -8.24 18.85 3.67
N ASN A 124 -8.81 19.12 4.86
CA ASN A 124 -10.04 18.49 5.33
C ASN A 124 -11.26 18.84 4.45
N LYS A 125 -11.34 20.09 3.97
CA LYS A 125 -12.42 20.50 3.06
C LYS A 125 -12.36 19.75 1.71
N LYS A 126 -11.15 19.51 1.17
CA LYS A 126 -10.96 18.69 -0.03
C LYS A 126 -11.37 17.23 0.21
N LEU A 127 -10.90 16.61 1.29
CA LEU A 127 -11.26 15.24 1.67
C LEU A 127 -12.78 15.07 1.83
N SER A 128 -13.43 16.01 2.53
CA SER A 128 -14.88 16.01 2.72
C SER A 128 -15.65 16.13 1.41
N ALA A 129 -15.19 16.99 0.48
CA ALA A 129 -15.81 17.13 -0.83
C ALA A 129 -15.69 15.83 -1.66
N ILE A 130 -14.55 15.14 -1.60
CA ILE A 130 -14.32 13.87 -2.31
C ILE A 130 -15.18 12.75 -1.71
N ALA A 131 -15.21 12.63 -0.37
CA ALA A 131 -16.05 11.66 0.32
C ALA A 131 -17.55 11.84 0.01
N THR A 132 -17.99 13.09 -0.14
CA THR A 132 -19.36 13.42 -0.53
C THR A 132 -19.67 13.03 -1.98
N ARG A 133 -18.67 13.12 -2.89
CA ARG A 133 -18.81 12.68 -4.28
C ARG A 133 -18.91 11.16 -4.38
N TYR A 134 -18.04 10.44 -3.69
CA TYR A 134 -18.07 8.97 -3.64
C TYR A 134 -19.41 8.42 -3.12
N LYS A 135 -20.00 9.10 -2.12
CA LYS A 135 -21.34 8.75 -1.61
C LYS A 135 -22.51 8.99 -2.57
N ARG A 136 -22.30 9.75 -3.66
CA ARG A 136 -23.34 10.02 -4.67
C ARG A 136 -23.25 9.08 -5.87
N GLU A 137 -22.13 8.38 -6.02
CA GLU A 137 -21.88 7.44 -7.11
C GLU A 137 -22.16 5.97 -6.70
N LEU A 138 -22.49 5.75 -5.42
CA LEU A 138 -23.09 4.54 -4.85
C LEU A 138 -24.60 4.74 -4.71
#